data_AF-A0A4Q4X069-F1
#
_entry.id   AF-A0A4Q4X069-F1
#
_cell.length_a   1.000
_cell.length_b   1.000
_cell.length_c   1.000
_cell.angle_alpha   90.00
_cell.angle_beta   90.00
_cell.angle_gamma   90.00
#
_symmetry.space_group_name_H-M   'P 1'
#
loop_
_entity.id
_entity.type
_entity.pdbx_description
1 polymer ?
#
loop_
_entity_poly.entity_id
_entity_poly.type
_entity_poly.pdbx_seq_one_letter_code
_entity_poly.pdbx_strand_id
1 'polypeptide(L)'
;MSSIQAIHNQLSDIKHVIVCVDPVDLDNIWLSLWALVRAPNAHIHITLSPRVLDLRVPSFAEHFEKLMAKVGLHYMLDVLEKNAEEIYDLLGDENLRDYFARDAAFQTDPHTKTHIVLYMALSALRFALKFSSKGHASSRYTFYWDPRSMETIIPGIHHPTHVNDYLYACSDEDRRESSKYLHLKGQEREKKMVGIMERTANRLAEQLGYQKPADILHPIKELIELFKGPLMGTQSLMLGGGPFTEMVRLLAETDFVPLAIVAMARTWYADVNIFKNNYNDLMDLDAAMEIENIVKKRAIPTWFFPTECAKAKVKGGEILRACPWDFATEELIAIFKAAGDMESYEQAAAFTRETMTLAKIHMFDVLTVVPLALPLSLPYRRAVSYWDWVNGQRVIRIKEAADGPINVFYPDEEAMAASKKMAMNEISYVLSPVSEE
;
A
#
# COMPACT_ATOMS: atom_id res chain seq x y z
N MET A 1 21.73 17.19 -8.28
CA MET A 1 20.49 16.52 -7.85
C MET A 1 20.21 16.90 -6.41
N SER A 2 18.94 17.15 -6.07
CA SER A 2 18.52 17.39 -4.68
C SER A 2 18.93 16.18 -3.83
N SER A 3 19.46 16.39 -2.62
CA SER A 3 19.67 15.31 -1.66
C SER A 3 18.39 15.09 -0.86
N ILE A 4 18.27 13.95 -0.19
CA ILE A 4 17.14 13.73 0.71
C ILE A 4 17.06 14.77 1.84
N GLN A 5 18.23 15.27 2.31
CA GLN A 5 18.33 16.40 3.23
C GLN A 5 17.75 17.70 2.65
N ALA A 6 17.94 17.95 1.36
CA ALA A 6 17.38 19.14 0.73
C ALA A 6 15.86 19.07 0.63
N ILE A 7 15.29 17.87 0.45
CA ILE A 7 13.82 17.67 0.49
C ILE A 7 13.31 17.92 1.91
N HIS A 8 13.95 17.34 2.92
CA HIS A 8 13.63 17.55 4.34
C HIS A 8 13.51 19.04 4.68
N ASN A 9 14.50 19.83 4.29
CA ASN A 9 14.56 21.27 4.56
C ASN A 9 13.44 22.08 3.87
N GLN A 10 12.73 21.50 2.91
CA GLN A 10 11.68 22.16 2.13
C GLN A 10 10.27 21.66 2.49
N LEU A 11 10.13 20.69 3.41
CA LEU A 11 8.83 20.05 3.70
C LEU A 11 7.75 21.07 4.13
N SER A 12 8.12 22.11 4.88
CA SER A 12 7.21 23.17 5.31
C SER A 12 6.73 24.09 4.19
N ASP A 13 7.48 24.15 3.09
CA ASP A 13 7.26 25.09 1.98
C ASP A 13 6.47 24.46 0.83
N ILE A 14 6.37 23.12 0.82
CA ILE A 14 5.61 22.36 -0.17
C ILE A 14 4.15 22.80 -0.14
N LYS A 15 3.57 23.01 -1.33
CA LYS A 15 2.17 23.43 -1.50
C LYS A 15 1.24 22.27 -1.79
N HIS A 16 1.77 21.19 -2.40
CA HIS A 16 0.99 20.01 -2.75
C HIS A 16 1.79 18.74 -2.47
N VAL A 17 1.13 17.74 -1.90
CA VAL A 17 1.69 16.38 -1.84
C VAL A 17 0.73 15.45 -2.57
N ILE A 18 1.24 14.65 -3.50
CA ILE A 18 0.48 13.59 -4.16
C ILE A 18 0.86 12.28 -3.48
N VAL A 19 -0.12 11.54 -2.99
CA VAL A 19 0.07 10.24 -2.33
C VAL A 19 -0.64 9.18 -3.16
N CYS A 20 0.12 8.28 -3.78
CA CYS A 20 -0.39 7.18 -4.59
C CYS A 20 -0.35 5.89 -3.77
N VAL A 21 -1.53 5.38 -3.41
CA VAL A 21 -1.70 4.22 -2.52
C VAL A 21 -2.77 3.30 -3.08
N ASP A 22 -2.78 2.06 -2.64
CA ASP A 22 -3.89 1.15 -2.90
C ASP A 22 -5.00 1.32 -1.83
N PRO A 23 -6.13 0.57 -1.88
CA PRO A 23 -7.25 0.76 -0.95
C PRO A 23 -6.85 0.35 0.48
N VAL A 24 -7.71 0.59 1.46
CA VAL A 24 -7.32 0.64 2.89
C VAL A 24 -6.48 -0.54 3.36
N ASP A 25 -5.18 -0.27 3.44
CA ASP A 25 -4.23 -0.81 4.38
C ASP A 25 -3.97 0.27 5.45
N LEU A 26 -3.86 -0.14 6.72
CA LEU A 26 -3.55 0.79 7.81
C LEU A 26 -2.23 1.52 7.58
N ASP A 27 -1.27 0.86 6.92
CA ASP A 27 0.03 1.42 6.60
C ASP A 27 -0.05 2.60 5.60
N ASN A 28 -0.89 2.49 4.57
CA ASN A 28 -1.17 3.58 3.63
C ASN A 28 -1.83 4.79 4.31
N ILE A 29 -2.68 4.54 5.31
CA ILE A 29 -3.27 5.61 6.12
C ILE A 29 -2.16 6.33 6.90
N TRP A 30 -1.20 5.60 7.46
CA TRP A 30 -0.09 6.17 8.20
C TRP A 30 0.88 6.95 7.28
N LEU A 31 1.17 6.45 6.08
CA LEU A 31 1.91 7.19 5.05
C LEU A 31 1.20 8.52 4.70
N SER A 32 -0.12 8.50 4.58
CA SER A 32 -0.88 9.71 4.24
C SER A 32 -0.99 10.69 5.43
N LEU A 33 -1.09 10.19 6.66
CA LEU A 33 -0.97 10.99 7.88
C LEU A 33 0.40 11.67 7.96
N TRP A 34 1.48 10.97 7.59
CA TRP A 34 2.81 11.56 7.55
C TRP A 34 2.83 12.82 6.67
N ALA A 35 2.20 12.76 5.49
CA ALA A 35 2.11 13.91 4.58
C ALA A 35 1.34 15.08 5.21
N LEU A 36 0.22 14.81 5.89
CA LEU A 36 -0.58 15.83 6.59
C LEU A 36 0.20 16.51 7.72
N VAL A 37 0.98 15.74 8.48
CA VAL A 37 1.77 16.22 9.63
C VAL A 37 3.03 16.96 9.18
N ARG A 38 3.79 16.40 8.23
CA ARG A 38 5.10 16.92 7.81
C ARG A 38 5.04 18.00 6.75
N ALA A 39 3.95 18.11 6.01
CA ALA A 39 3.68 19.21 5.10
C ALA A 39 2.45 20.02 5.57
N PRO A 40 2.54 20.75 6.71
CA PRO A 40 1.40 21.39 7.36
C PRO A 40 0.78 22.53 6.55
N ASN A 41 1.43 22.98 5.47
CA ASN A 41 0.90 24.01 4.56
C ASN A 41 0.44 23.45 3.21
N ALA A 42 0.60 22.14 2.99
CA ALA A 42 0.28 21.51 1.72
C ALA A 42 -1.17 21.01 1.68
N HIS A 43 -1.75 21.04 0.48
CA HIS A 43 -2.91 20.23 0.13
C HIS A 43 -2.46 18.81 -0.25
N ILE A 44 -3.11 17.79 0.31
CA ILE A 44 -2.75 16.39 0.10
C ILE A 44 -3.72 15.74 -0.90
N HIS A 45 -3.23 15.44 -2.10
CA HIS A 45 -3.97 14.74 -3.15
C HIS A 45 -3.71 13.25 -3.03
N ILE A 46 -4.72 12.45 -2.66
CA ILE A 46 -4.56 11.01 -2.44
C ILE A 46 -5.20 10.28 -3.61
N THR A 47 -4.43 9.54 -4.39
CA THR A 47 -4.95 8.69 -5.44
C THR A 47 -5.03 7.26 -4.95
N LEU A 48 -6.19 6.62 -5.13
CA LEU A 48 -6.41 5.24 -4.76
C LEU A 48 -6.37 4.34 -6.01
N SER A 49 -5.44 3.39 -6.05
CA SER A 49 -5.38 2.31 -7.04
C SER A 49 -6.35 1.19 -6.63
N PRO A 50 -7.16 0.60 -7.52
CA PRO A 50 -8.06 -0.49 -7.14
C PRO A 50 -7.32 -1.80 -6.84
N ARG A 51 -7.78 -2.53 -5.81
CA ARG A 51 -7.49 -3.96 -5.62
C ARG A 51 -8.68 -4.80 -6.06
N VAL A 52 -8.42 -6.02 -6.52
CA VAL A 52 -9.47 -6.98 -6.89
C VAL A 52 -10.20 -7.41 -5.62
N LEU A 53 -11.52 -7.24 -5.57
CA LEU A 53 -12.36 -7.71 -4.46
C LEU A 53 -13.49 -8.61 -5.01
N ASP A 54 -13.34 -9.92 -4.86
CA ASP A 54 -14.41 -10.89 -5.13
C ASP A 54 -15.06 -11.33 -3.81
N LEU A 55 -16.29 -10.84 -3.57
CA LEU A 55 -17.05 -11.16 -2.37
C LEU A 55 -17.79 -12.50 -2.42
N ARG A 56 -17.67 -13.26 -3.51
CA ARG A 56 -18.23 -14.62 -3.64
C ARG A 56 -17.29 -15.68 -3.09
N VAL A 57 -15.99 -15.38 -3.04
CA VAL A 57 -14.97 -16.31 -2.52
C VAL A 57 -14.80 -16.10 -1.01
N PRO A 58 -14.87 -17.16 -0.18
CA PRO A 58 -14.68 -17.08 1.28
C PRO A 58 -13.24 -16.67 1.63
N SER A 59 -13.02 -16.29 2.88
CA SER A 59 -11.65 -16.00 3.38
C SER A 59 -10.73 -17.22 3.23
N PHE A 60 -9.47 -17.02 2.83
CA PHE A 60 -8.48 -18.09 2.71
C PHE A 60 -7.94 -18.58 4.06
N ALA A 61 -8.20 -17.84 5.14
CA ALA A 61 -7.65 -18.10 6.48
C ALA A 61 -7.80 -19.57 6.93
N GLU A 62 -8.99 -20.16 6.75
CA GLU A 62 -9.26 -21.56 7.16
C GLU A 62 -8.50 -22.61 6.33
N HIS A 63 -8.05 -22.23 5.13
CA HIS A 63 -7.29 -23.10 4.24
C HIS A 63 -5.79 -22.79 4.25
N PHE A 64 -5.36 -21.72 4.93
CA PHE A 64 -3.97 -21.28 4.95
C PHE A 64 -3.06 -22.33 5.58
N GLU A 65 -3.40 -22.89 6.75
CA GLU A 65 -2.59 -23.95 7.37
C GLU A 65 -2.50 -25.20 6.48
N LYS A 66 -3.62 -25.58 5.85
CA LYS A 66 -3.67 -26.71 4.91
C LYS A 66 -2.79 -26.46 3.68
N LEU A 67 -2.78 -25.23 3.18
CA LEU A 67 -1.88 -24.81 2.12
C LEU A 67 -0.43 -24.93 2.59
N MET A 68 -0.06 -24.24 3.68
CA MET A 68 1.29 -24.20 4.21
C MET A 68 1.85 -25.59 4.54
N ALA A 69 1.00 -26.54 4.94
CA ALA A 69 1.38 -27.94 5.13
C ALA A 69 1.72 -28.65 3.80
N LYS A 70 1.03 -28.32 2.71
CA LYS A 70 1.25 -28.91 1.37
C LYS A 70 2.44 -28.28 0.64
N VAL A 71 2.55 -26.95 0.70
CA VAL A 71 3.59 -26.18 -0.02
C VAL A 71 4.85 -26.00 0.83
N GLY A 72 4.80 -26.33 2.12
CA GLY A 72 5.84 -26.07 3.10
C GLY A 72 5.84 -24.60 3.57
N LEU A 73 6.40 -24.34 4.76
CA LEU A 73 6.58 -22.99 5.37
C LEU A 73 7.42 -22.01 4.52
N HIS A 74 7.82 -22.40 3.32
CA HIS A 74 8.81 -21.72 2.48
C HIS A 74 8.24 -21.17 1.17
N TYR A 75 6.98 -21.48 0.82
CA TYR A 75 6.40 -21.11 -0.47
C TYR A 75 4.95 -20.64 -0.29
N MET A 76 4.71 -19.33 -0.12
CA MET A 76 3.40 -18.82 -0.53
C MET A 76 3.43 -18.71 -2.05
N LEU A 77 2.44 -19.33 -2.69
CA LEU A 77 2.43 -19.58 -4.12
C LEU A 77 2.20 -18.29 -4.89
N ASP A 78 3.03 -18.08 -5.90
CA ASP A 78 2.88 -16.98 -6.83
C ASP A 78 2.10 -17.49 -8.05
N VAL A 79 0.80 -17.16 -8.10
CA VAL A 79 -0.07 -17.59 -9.20
C VAL A 79 0.03 -16.59 -10.33
N LEU A 80 1.16 -16.61 -11.03
CA LEU A 80 1.28 -15.97 -12.33
C LEU A 80 0.89 -16.96 -13.43
N GLU A 81 0.33 -16.45 -14.53
CA GLU A 81 -0.30 -17.16 -15.66
C GLU A 81 0.36 -18.47 -16.13
N LYS A 82 1.67 -18.63 -15.94
CA LYS A 82 2.42 -19.81 -16.40
C LYS A 82 2.45 -20.98 -15.42
N ASN A 83 2.14 -20.74 -14.14
CA ASN A 83 2.22 -21.76 -13.08
C ASN A 83 0.84 -22.11 -12.49
N ALA A 84 -0.26 -21.62 -13.05
CA ALA A 84 -1.61 -21.94 -12.55
C ALA A 84 -1.84 -23.45 -12.55
N GLU A 85 -1.52 -24.15 -13.65
CA GLU A 85 -1.61 -25.61 -13.75
C GLU A 85 -0.63 -26.34 -12.80
N GLU A 86 0.62 -25.89 -12.68
CA GLU A 86 1.58 -26.46 -11.72
C GLU A 86 1.10 -26.30 -10.26
N ILE A 87 0.47 -25.17 -9.95
CA ILE A 87 -0.14 -24.90 -8.64
C ILE A 87 -1.38 -25.77 -8.45
N TYR A 88 -2.23 -25.90 -9.45
CA TYR A 88 -3.40 -26.77 -9.39
C TYR A 88 -3.01 -28.24 -9.18
N ASP A 89 -1.93 -28.69 -9.83
CA ASP A 89 -1.35 -30.02 -9.69
C ASP A 89 -0.67 -30.21 -8.33
N LEU A 90 0.09 -29.21 -7.85
CA LEU A 90 0.74 -29.21 -6.53
C LEU A 90 -0.30 -29.24 -5.39
N LEU A 91 -1.40 -28.51 -5.55
CA LEU A 91 -2.46 -28.43 -4.56
C LEU A 91 -3.29 -29.70 -4.51
N GLY A 92 -3.49 -30.37 -5.65
CA GLY A 92 -4.25 -31.63 -5.76
C GLY A 92 -5.64 -31.56 -5.12
N ASP A 93 -6.21 -30.36 -4.99
CA ASP A 93 -7.45 -30.07 -4.28
C ASP A 93 -8.23 -29.03 -5.07
N GLU A 94 -9.28 -29.48 -5.75
CA GLU A 94 -10.13 -28.63 -6.58
C GLU A 94 -10.75 -27.48 -5.79
N ASN A 95 -10.94 -27.64 -4.47
CA ASN A 95 -11.49 -26.58 -3.61
C ASN A 95 -10.55 -25.38 -3.44
N LEU A 96 -9.24 -25.56 -3.67
CA LEU A 96 -8.26 -24.48 -3.58
C LEU A 96 -8.13 -23.69 -4.89
N ARG A 97 -8.65 -24.23 -6.01
CA ARG A 97 -8.58 -23.57 -7.32
C ARG A 97 -9.27 -22.21 -7.31
N ASP A 98 -10.44 -22.09 -6.68
CA ASP A 98 -11.22 -20.83 -6.63
C ASP A 98 -10.48 -19.66 -5.95
N TYR A 99 -9.51 -19.93 -5.06
CA TYR A 99 -8.75 -18.88 -4.36
C TYR A 99 -7.57 -18.34 -5.16
N PHE A 100 -7.16 -19.09 -6.18
CA PHE A 100 -5.96 -18.85 -6.98
C PHE A 100 -6.28 -18.71 -8.46
N ALA A 101 -7.52 -19.00 -8.87
CA ALA A 101 -8.01 -18.73 -10.20
C ALA A 101 -7.76 -17.27 -10.55
N ARG A 102 -7.39 -16.99 -11.79
CA ARG A 102 -7.45 -15.62 -12.26
C ARG A 102 -8.93 -15.24 -12.26
N ASP A 103 -9.27 -14.08 -11.73
CA ASP A 103 -10.60 -13.53 -11.92
C ASP A 103 -10.73 -13.11 -13.40
N ALA A 104 -10.99 -14.08 -14.28
CA ALA A 104 -11.23 -13.89 -15.71
C ALA A 104 -12.44 -12.95 -15.94
N ALA A 105 -13.21 -12.69 -14.88
CA ALA A 105 -14.34 -11.80 -14.85
C ALA A 105 -13.98 -10.36 -14.41
N PHE A 106 -12.79 -10.05 -13.89
CA PHE A 106 -12.42 -8.71 -13.39
C PHE A 106 -12.66 -7.58 -14.40
N GLN A 107 -12.28 -7.80 -15.66
CA GLN A 107 -12.46 -6.79 -16.71
C GLN A 107 -13.88 -6.77 -17.31
N THR A 108 -14.64 -7.86 -17.17
CA THR A 108 -15.86 -8.11 -17.95
C THR A 108 -17.13 -8.27 -17.10
N ASP A 109 -17.03 -8.50 -15.79
CA ASP A 109 -18.14 -8.69 -14.85
C ASP A 109 -18.59 -7.34 -14.24
N PRO A 110 -19.80 -6.88 -14.56
CA PRO A 110 -20.34 -5.64 -14.01
C PRO A 110 -20.51 -5.64 -12.48
N HIS A 111 -20.71 -6.81 -11.86
CA HIS A 111 -20.89 -6.92 -10.41
C HIS A 111 -19.59 -6.58 -9.67
N THR A 112 -18.49 -7.19 -10.10
CA THR A 112 -17.16 -6.95 -9.54
C THR A 112 -16.76 -5.47 -9.63
N LYS A 113 -17.05 -4.80 -10.76
CA LYS A 113 -16.81 -3.35 -10.92
C LYS A 113 -17.57 -2.51 -9.90
N THR A 114 -18.82 -2.85 -9.62
CA THR A 114 -19.65 -2.12 -8.64
C THR A 114 -19.11 -2.27 -7.23
N HIS A 115 -18.66 -3.47 -6.85
CA HIS A 115 -18.06 -3.72 -5.54
C HIS A 115 -16.74 -2.99 -5.35
N ILE A 116 -15.90 -2.92 -6.39
CA ILE A 116 -14.66 -2.15 -6.35
C ILE A 116 -14.99 -0.68 -6.09
N VAL A 117 -15.93 -0.07 -6.82
CA VAL A 117 -16.31 1.33 -6.59
C VAL A 117 -16.77 1.56 -5.16
N LEU A 118 -17.62 0.69 -4.61
CA LEU A 118 -18.03 0.76 -3.20
C LEU A 118 -16.84 0.63 -2.26
N TYR A 119 -15.91 -0.29 -2.54
CA TYR A 119 -14.72 -0.52 -1.74
C TYR A 119 -13.73 0.66 -1.79
N MET A 120 -13.56 1.31 -2.94
CA MET A 120 -12.78 2.54 -3.08
C MET A 120 -13.40 3.68 -2.25
N ALA A 121 -14.72 3.84 -2.31
CA ALA A 121 -15.41 4.89 -1.57
C ALA A 121 -15.31 4.64 -0.06
N LEU A 122 -15.56 3.40 0.36
CA LEU A 122 -15.38 2.98 1.74
C LEU A 122 -13.94 3.19 2.21
N SER A 123 -12.96 2.94 1.35
CA SER A 123 -11.55 3.18 1.63
C SER A 123 -11.25 4.66 1.89
N ALA A 124 -11.64 5.54 0.98
CA ALA A 124 -11.48 6.99 1.18
C ALA A 124 -12.17 7.49 2.47
N LEU A 125 -13.37 6.99 2.78
CA LEU A 125 -14.10 7.35 4.00
C LEU A 125 -13.33 6.96 5.27
N ARG A 126 -12.59 5.85 5.26
CA ARG A 126 -11.78 5.40 6.40
C ARG A 126 -10.52 6.23 6.59
N PHE A 127 -9.85 6.61 5.51
CA PHE A 127 -8.77 7.58 5.57
C PHE A 127 -9.29 8.89 6.19
N ALA A 128 -10.40 9.43 5.65
CA ALA A 128 -11.01 10.66 6.16
C ALA A 128 -11.42 10.56 7.64
N LEU A 129 -12.02 9.44 8.06
CA LEU A 129 -12.35 9.17 9.45
C LEU A 129 -11.09 9.24 10.34
N LYS A 130 -10.01 8.58 9.91
CA LYS A 130 -8.75 8.57 10.66
C LYS A 130 -8.10 9.94 10.71
N PHE A 131 -8.10 10.69 9.61
CA PHE A 131 -7.55 12.04 9.57
C PHE A 131 -8.32 12.99 10.49
N SER A 132 -9.65 12.92 10.44
CA SER A 132 -10.54 13.68 11.31
C SER A 132 -10.29 13.35 12.79
N SER A 133 -10.16 12.06 13.14
CA SER A 133 -9.87 11.65 14.53
C SER A 133 -8.48 12.08 15.03
N LYS A 134 -7.58 12.47 14.13
CA LYS A 134 -6.27 13.06 14.45
C LYS A 134 -6.25 14.59 14.39
N GLY A 135 -7.38 15.23 14.12
CA GLY A 135 -7.51 16.69 14.10
C GLY A 135 -7.20 17.35 12.74
N HIS A 136 -7.13 16.57 11.66
CA HIS A 136 -6.91 17.12 10.33
C HIS A 136 -8.24 17.48 9.65
N ALA A 137 -8.37 18.73 9.22
CA ALA A 137 -9.56 19.22 8.53
C ALA A 137 -9.71 18.60 7.13
N SER A 138 -10.96 18.33 6.71
CA SER A 138 -11.26 17.76 5.39
C SER A 138 -10.84 18.65 4.21
N SER A 139 -10.68 19.95 4.43
CA SER A 139 -10.16 20.88 3.42
C SER A 139 -8.68 20.67 3.08
N ARG A 140 -7.94 19.86 3.86
CA ARG A 140 -6.51 19.59 3.67
C ARG A 140 -6.22 18.47 2.69
N TYR A 141 -7.23 17.69 2.29
CA TYR A 141 -7.01 16.54 1.42
C TYR A 141 -8.15 16.33 0.41
N THR A 142 -7.85 15.60 -0.65
CA THR A 142 -8.86 15.18 -1.65
C THR A 142 -8.51 13.80 -2.17
N PHE A 143 -9.51 12.92 -2.26
CA PHE A 143 -9.34 11.57 -2.79
C PHE A 143 -9.69 11.53 -4.27
N TYR A 144 -8.83 10.87 -5.04
CA TYR A 144 -9.01 10.63 -6.46
C TYR A 144 -8.94 9.14 -6.74
N TRP A 145 -9.66 8.71 -7.77
CA TRP A 145 -9.50 7.37 -8.31
C TRP A 145 -9.74 7.39 -9.81
N ASP A 146 -9.41 6.28 -10.47
CA ASP A 146 -9.72 6.13 -11.87
C ASP A 146 -10.27 4.76 -12.27
N PRO A 147 -11.39 4.73 -13.00
CA PRO A 147 -11.95 3.48 -13.52
C PRO A 147 -11.03 2.70 -14.49
N ARG A 148 -10.17 3.37 -15.26
CA ARG A 148 -9.26 2.74 -16.24
C ARG A 148 -8.13 1.96 -15.54
N SER A 149 -7.85 2.23 -14.27
CA SER A 149 -6.89 1.45 -13.49
C SER A 149 -7.33 -0.02 -13.34
N MET A 150 -8.64 -0.31 -13.47
CA MET A 150 -9.16 -1.69 -13.52
C MET A 150 -8.79 -2.43 -14.83
N GLU A 151 -8.28 -1.75 -15.86
CA GLU A 151 -7.89 -2.38 -17.12
C GLU A 151 -6.42 -2.83 -17.10
N THR A 152 -5.61 -2.27 -16.21
CA THR A 152 -4.14 -2.35 -16.23
C THR A 152 -3.56 -3.07 -15.03
N ILE A 153 -4.15 -2.90 -13.83
CA ILE A 153 -3.71 -3.59 -12.62
C ILE A 153 -3.96 -5.09 -12.78
N ILE A 154 -2.91 -5.91 -12.52
CA ILE A 154 -2.95 -7.36 -12.74
C ILE A 154 -4.11 -7.98 -11.97
N PRO A 155 -5.11 -8.56 -12.66
CA PRO A 155 -6.08 -9.44 -12.03
C PRO A 155 -5.37 -10.74 -11.73
N GLY A 156 -5.09 -11.05 -10.46
CA GLY A 156 -4.33 -12.26 -10.17
C GLY A 156 -4.21 -12.70 -8.71
N ILE A 157 -4.55 -11.86 -7.74
CA ILE A 157 -4.61 -12.32 -6.34
C ILE A 157 -6.02 -12.03 -5.86
N HIS A 158 -6.85 -13.08 -5.78
CA HIS A 158 -8.13 -12.97 -5.11
C HIS A 158 -7.87 -12.47 -3.67
N HIS A 159 -8.52 -11.35 -3.32
CA HIS A 159 -8.60 -10.78 -1.98
C HIS A 159 -8.77 -11.76 -0.81
N PRO A 160 -9.38 -12.95 -0.94
CA PRO A 160 -9.40 -13.92 0.16
C PRO A 160 -8.03 -14.35 0.70
N THR A 161 -6.94 -14.26 -0.06
CA THR A 161 -5.56 -14.45 0.46
C THR A 161 -5.01 -13.20 1.19
N HIS A 162 -5.72 -12.09 1.06
CA HIS A 162 -5.54 -10.84 1.78
C HIS A 162 -6.55 -10.77 2.95
N VAL A 163 -6.33 -9.85 3.88
CA VAL A 163 -7.24 -9.65 5.01
C VAL A 163 -8.64 -9.21 4.55
N ASN A 164 -9.66 -9.33 5.39
CA ASN A 164 -10.97 -8.72 5.13
C ASN A 164 -10.95 -7.21 5.47
N ASP A 165 -10.07 -6.43 4.84
CA ASP A 165 -9.87 -5.01 5.17
C ASP A 165 -11.12 -4.18 4.87
N TYR A 166 -11.99 -4.67 3.98
CA TYR A 166 -13.35 -4.17 3.78
C TYR A 166 -14.24 -4.27 5.03
N LEU A 167 -13.79 -4.92 6.13
CA LEU A 167 -14.41 -4.89 7.47
C LEU A 167 -13.79 -3.88 8.44
N TYR A 168 -12.74 -3.15 8.02
CA TYR A 168 -12.13 -2.10 8.83
C TYR A 168 -13.14 -1.01 9.21
N ALA A 169 -13.08 -0.51 10.45
CA ALA A 169 -14.03 0.47 10.98
C ALA A 169 -15.53 0.10 10.83
N CYS A 170 -15.85 -1.18 10.63
CA CYS A 170 -17.22 -1.69 10.81
C CYS A 170 -17.65 -1.55 12.27
N SER A 171 -18.96 -1.41 12.49
CA SER A 171 -19.51 -1.48 13.84
C SER A 171 -19.29 -2.87 14.44
N ASP A 172 -19.32 -3.00 15.76
CA ASP A 172 -19.23 -4.32 16.40
C ASP A 172 -20.37 -5.25 15.97
N GLU A 173 -21.55 -4.70 15.66
CA GLU A 173 -22.67 -5.45 15.13
C GLU A 173 -22.39 -5.98 13.72
N ASP A 174 -21.97 -5.11 12.80
CA ASP A 174 -21.59 -5.48 11.44
C ASP A 174 -20.44 -6.49 11.45
N ARG A 175 -19.47 -6.33 12.35
CA ARG A 175 -18.36 -7.29 12.52
C ARG A 175 -18.89 -8.66 12.96
N ARG A 176 -19.74 -8.71 14.00
CA ARG A 176 -20.38 -9.96 14.46
C ARG A 176 -21.25 -10.61 13.38
N GLU A 177 -21.94 -9.82 12.57
CA GLU A 177 -22.71 -10.33 11.44
C GLU A 177 -21.79 -10.91 10.36
N SER A 178 -20.74 -10.16 9.97
CA SER A 178 -19.78 -10.59 8.94
C SER A 178 -19.16 -11.95 9.23
N SER A 179 -18.79 -12.22 10.49
CA SER A 179 -18.20 -13.49 10.92
C SER A 179 -19.08 -14.70 10.64
N LYS A 180 -20.42 -14.52 10.56
CA LYS A 180 -21.36 -15.59 10.21
C LYS A 180 -21.33 -15.95 8.73
N TYR A 181 -20.73 -15.11 7.89
CA TYR A 181 -20.77 -15.23 6.43
C TYR A 181 -19.39 -15.41 5.79
N LEU A 182 -18.30 -15.22 6.56
CA LEU A 182 -16.93 -15.32 6.04
C LEU A 182 -16.61 -16.68 5.38
N HIS A 183 -17.25 -17.76 5.84
CA HIS A 183 -17.07 -19.14 5.37
C HIS A 183 -18.00 -19.54 4.22
N LEU A 184 -19.03 -18.74 3.92
CA LEU A 184 -19.98 -19.05 2.83
C LEU A 184 -19.30 -18.88 1.47
N LYS A 185 -19.83 -19.50 0.42
CA LYS A 185 -19.38 -19.29 -0.97
C LYS A 185 -20.53 -18.78 -1.84
N GLY A 186 -20.21 -18.06 -2.91
CA GLY A 186 -21.16 -17.66 -3.95
C GLY A 186 -22.03 -16.44 -3.61
N GLN A 187 -23.16 -16.32 -4.31
CA GLN A 187 -24.03 -15.14 -4.31
C GLN A 187 -24.60 -14.79 -2.92
N GLU A 188 -24.82 -15.78 -2.07
CA GLU A 188 -25.34 -15.52 -0.72
C GLU A 188 -24.32 -14.73 0.12
N ARG A 189 -23.05 -15.14 0.09
CA ARG A 189 -21.95 -14.41 0.74
C ARG A 189 -21.88 -13.00 0.17
N GLU A 190 -21.78 -12.89 -1.15
CA GLU A 190 -21.66 -11.61 -1.85
C GLU A 190 -22.74 -10.63 -1.40
N LYS A 191 -24.02 -11.02 -1.47
CA LYS A 191 -25.15 -10.18 -1.05
C LYS A 191 -25.03 -9.70 0.39
N LYS A 192 -24.59 -10.56 1.31
CA LYS A 192 -24.43 -10.22 2.72
C LYS A 192 -23.27 -9.26 2.97
N MET A 193 -22.12 -9.53 2.36
CA MET A 193 -20.92 -8.72 2.51
C MET A 193 -21.09 -7.34 1.88
N VAL A 194 -21.73 -7.26 0.71
CA VAL A 194 -22.11 -5.98 0.07
C VAL A 194 -23.01 -5.18 1.00
N GLY A 195 -24.06 -5.79 1.56
CA GLY A 195 -24.96 -5.10 2.50
C GLY A 195 -24.23 -4.53 3.73
N ILE A 196 -23.23 -5.24 4.26
CA ILE A 196 -22.39 -4.76 5.36
C ILE A 196 -21.52 -3.57 4.93
N MET A 197 -20.89 -3.65 3.76
CA MET A 197 -20.07 -2.58 3.21
C MET A 197 -20.90 -1.33 2.91
N GLU A 198 -22.10 -1.48 2.34
CA GLU A 198 -23.02 -0.37 2.06
C GLU A 198 -23.46 0.33 3.35
N ARG A 199 -23.88 -0.42 4.38
CA ARG A 199 -24.24 0.16 5.68
C ARG A 199 -23.07 0.90 6.30
N THR A 200 -21.88 0.30 6.28
CA THR A 200 -20.66 0.92 6.81
C THR A 200 -20.34 2.21 6.06
N ALA A 201 -20.34 2.16 4.73
CA ALA A 201 -20.04 3.31 3.88
C ALA A 201 -21.05 4.45 4.09
N ASN A 202 -22.35 4.14 4.13
CA ASN A 202 -23.39 5.14 4.37
C ASN A 202 -23.26 5.80 5.75
N ARG A 203 -23.01 5.02 6.80
CA ARG A 203 -22.77 5.54 8.16
C ARG A 203 -21.55 6.46 8.20
N LEU A 204 -20.44 6.06 7.57
CA LEU A 204 -19.22 6.88 7.53
C LEU A 204 -19.42 8.15 6.70
N ALA A 205 -20.13 8.06 5.57
CA ALA A 205 -20.49 9.21 4.75
C ALA A 205 -21.31 10.22 5.55
N GLU A 206 -22.35 9.78 6.25
CA GLU A 206 -23.17 10.62 7.13
C GLU A 206 -22.34 11.27 8.23
N GLN A 207 -21.51 10.49 8.95
CA GLN A 207 -20.65 10.98 10.01
C GLN A 207 -19.66 12.06 9.53
N LEU A 208 -19.19 11.95 8.28
CA LEU A 208 -18.23 12.87 7.67
C LEU A 208 -18.90 13.99 6.86
N GLY A 209 -20.23 14.04 6.80
CA GLY A 209 -21.00 15.10 6.14
C GLY A 209 -21.16 14.95 4.61
N TYR A 210 -21.00 13.75 4.06
CA TYR A 210 -21.26 13.43 2.65
C TYR A 210 -22.71 12.95 2.44
N GLN A 211 -23.32 13.25 1.30
CA GLN A 211 -24.70 12.83 1.00
C GLN A 211 -24.77 11.35 0.60
N LYS A 212 -23.77 10.87 -0.13
CA LYS A 212 -23.58 9.46 -0.47
C LYS A 212 -22.10 9.08 -0.40
N PRO A 213 -21.76 7.79 -0.18
CA PRO A 213 -20.37 7.36 -0.07
C PRO A 213 -19.49 7.76 -1.25
N ALA A 214 -20.03 7.72 -2.47
CA ALA A 214 -19.28 8.05 -3.67
C ALA A 214 -18.86 9.52 -3.77
N ASP A 215 -19.47 10.44 -3.00
CA ASP A 215 -19.16 11.89 -3.08
C ASP A 215 -17.75 12.22 -2.58
N ILE A 216 -17.12 11.33 -1.81
CA ILE A 216 -15.74 11.53 -1.34
C ILE A 216 -14.71 11.34 -2.46
N LEU A 217 -15.07 10.62 -3.52
CA LEU A 217 -14.16 10.23 -4.59
C LEU A 217 -14.29 11.15 -5.79
N HIS A 218 -13.18 11.77 -6.18
CA HIS A 218 -13.07 12.55 -7.40
C HIS A 218 -12.46 11.71 -8.54
N PRO A 219 -12.82 11.96 -9.81
CA PRO A 219 -12.12 11.36 -10.93
C PRO A 219 -10.70 11.93 -11.03
N ILE A 220 -9.69 11.09 -11.28
CA ILE A 220 -8.29 11.53 -11.44
C ILE A 220 -8.10 12.59 -12.54
N LYS A 221 -9.03 12.68 -13.50
CA LYS A 221 -9.04 13.73 -14.52
C LYS A 221 -9.05 15.13 -13.89
N GLU A 222 -9.76 15.33 -12.77
CA GLU A 222 -9.75 16.60 -12.06
C GLU A 222 -8.34 16.93 -11.55
N LEU A 223 -7.63 15.95 -10.97
CA LEU A 223 -6.24 16.12 -10.54
C LEU A 223 -5.30 16.45 -11.71
N ILE A 224 -5.46 15.76 -12.83
CA ILE A 224 -4.68 16.00 -14.06
C ILE A 224 -4.90 17.42 -14.57
N GLU A 225 -6.14 17.90 -14.64
CA GLU A 225 -6.45 19.26 -15.09
C GLU A 225 -5.93 20.32 -14.11
N LEU A 226 -5.92 20.05 -12.79
CA LEU A 226 -5.26 20.92 -11.81
C LEU A 226 -3.77 21.08 -12.14
N PHE A 227 -3.06 19.99 -12.44
CA PHE A 227 -1.62 20.03 -12.75
C PHE A 227 -1.28 20.48 -14.18
N LYS A 228 -2.25 20.48 -15.11
CA LYS A 228 -2.13 21.15 -16.42
C LYS A 228 -2.37 22.65 -16.34
N GLY A 229 -3.14 23.11 -15.36
CA GLY A 229 -3.54 24.50 -15.22
C GLY A 229 -3.05 25.12 -13.93
N PRO A 230 -3.94 25.30 -12.92
CA PRO A 230 -3.70 26.16 -11.76
C PRO A 230 -2.51 25.73 -10.88
N LEU A 231 -2.14 24.45 -10.88
CA LEU A 231 -1.04 23.91 -10.07
C LEU A 231 0.25 23.67 -10.88
N MET A 232 0.27 24.05 -12.15
CA MET A 232 1.45 23.89 -13.01
C MET A 232 2.64 24.65 -12.41
N GLY A 233 3.79 23.98 -12.29
CA GLY A 233 5.03 24.56 -11.75
C GLY A 233 5.03 24.79 -10.24
N THR A 234 3.97 24.40 -9.52
CA THR A 234 3.98 24.43 -8.06
C THR A 234 4.96 23.41 -7.50
N GLN A 235 5.56 23.73 -6.36
CA GLN A 235 6.45 22.80 -5.67
C GLN A 235 5.62 21.71 -5.00
N SER A 236 5.75 20.48 -5.52
CA SER A 236 5.00 19.34 -5.02
C SER A 236 5.89 18.14 -4.75
N LEU A 237 5.53 17.33 -3.76
CA LEU A 237 6.15 16.03 -3.46
C LEU A 237 5.23 14.90 -3.88
N MET A 238 5.79 13.78 -4.32
CA MET A 238 5.04 12.60 -4.71
C MET A 238 5.49 11.40 -3.88
N LEU A 239 4.54 10.75 -3.23
CA LEU A 239 4.74 9.63 -2.33
C LEU A 239 4.03 8.38 -2.88
N GLY A 240 4.66 7.22 -2.81
CA GLY A 240 4.08 5.95 -3.27
C GLY A 240 4.07 4.88 -2.19
N GLY A 241 2.88 4.43 -1.79
CA GLY A 241 2.66 3.21 -1.00
C GLY A 241 1.92 2.12 -1.79
N GLY A 242 1.39 2.45 -2.97
CA GLY A 242 0.71 1.51 -3.88
C GLY A 242 1.38 1.37 -5.24
N PRO A 243 0.68 0.74 -6.21
CA PRO A 243 1.14 0.58 -7.59
C PRO A 243 1.46 1.92 -8.27
N PHE A 244 2.31 1.87 -9.30
CA PHE A 244 2.73 3.06 -10.05
C PHE A 244 1.70 3.57 -11.09
N THR A 245 0.56 2.90 -11.25
CA THR A 245 -0.42 3.16 -12.31
C THR A 245 -0.89 4.62 -12.35
N GLU A 246 -1.35 5.16 -11.22
CA GLU A 246 -1.85 6.53 -11.10
C GLU A 246 -0.71 7.56 -11.18
N MET A 247 0.46 7.20 -10.63
CA MET A 247 1.66 8.02 -10.66
C MET A 247 2.16 8.23 -12.09
N VAL A 248 2.36 7.14 -12.84
CA VAL A 248 2.79 7.16 -14.24
C VAL A 248 1.82 7.94 -15.08
N ARG A 249 0.51 7.73 -14.88
CA ARG A 249 -0.49 8.46 -15.63
C ARG A 249 -0.46 9.96 -15.37
N LEU A 250 -0.45 10.38 -14.09
CA LEU A 250 -0.40 11.81 -13.76
C LEU A 250 0.82 12.46 -14.40
N LEU A 251 1.98 11.81 -14.31
CA LEU A 251 3.20 12.31 -14.95
C LEU A 251 3.09 12.27 -16.49
N ALA A 252 2.62 11.19 -17.09
CA ALA A 252 2.55 11.05 -18.55
C ALA A 252 1.57 12.03 -19.21
N GLU A 253 0.44 12.31 -18.56
CA GLU A 253 -0.59 13.21 -19.09
C GLU A 253 -0.36 14.69 -18.76
N THR A 254 0.69 15.03 -18.02
CA THR A 254 1.01 16.41 -17.63
C THR A 254 2.48 16.74 -17.86
N ASP A 255 2.80 18.04 -17.93
CA ASP A 255 4.19 18.52 -17.90
C ASP A 255 4.70 18.77 -16.47
N PHE A 256 3.97 18.25 -15.47
CA PHE A 256 4.34 18.35 -14.06
C PHE A 256 5.66 17.61 -13.79
N VAL A 257 6.51 18.26 -12.99
CA VAL A 257 7.77 17.74 -12.49
C VAL A 257 7.78 17.93 -10.97
N PRO A 258 7.58 16.87 -10.17
CA PRO A 258 7.63 16.99 -8.73
C PRO A 258 9.05 17.35 -8.26
N LEU A 259 9.14 17.94 -7.05
CA LEU A 259 10.39 18.15 -6.33
C LEU A 259 11.14 16.82 -6.15
N ALA A 260 10.39 15.78 -5.80
CA ALA A 260 10.90 14.42 -5.69
C ALA A 260 9.77 13.38 -5.74
N ILE A 261 10.16 12.14 -6.02
CA ILE A 261 9.34 10.93 -5.84
C ILE A 261 10.00 10.08 -4.74
N VAL A 262 9.22 9.65 -3.75
CA VAL A 262 9.65 8.68 -2.74
C VAL A 262 8.62 7.56 -2.65
N ALA A 263 9.00 6.33 -2.96
CA ALA A 263 8.02 5.23 -3.05
C ALA A 263 8.56 3.88 -2.56
N MET A 264 7.67 3.08 -1.99
CA MET A 264 7.90 1.68 -1.63
C MET A 264 7.95 0.85 -2.92
N ALA A 265 9.14 0.46 -3.35
CA ALA A 265 9.34 -0.21 -4.63
C ALA A 265 10.70 -0.91 -4.72
N ARG A 266 10.81 -1.81 -5.68
CA ARG A 266 12.02 -2.58 -6.01
C ARG A 266 12.45 -3.53 -4.90
N THR A 267 13.46 -4.31 -5.23
CA THR A 267 14.08 -5.29 -4.35
C THR A 267 15.56 -5.45 -4.70
N TRP A 268 16.42 -5.52 -3.68
CA TRP A 268 17.85 -5.81 -3.87
C TRP A 268 18.08 -7.30 -4.16
N TYR A 269 17.37 -8.17 -3.44
CA TYR A 269 17.68 -9.59 -3.35
C TYR A 269 16.54 -10.52 -3.77
N ALA A 270 15.30 -10.02 -3.88
CA ALA A 270 14.09 -10.76 -4.26
C ALA A 270 13.83 -12.00 -3.37
N ASP A 271 14.10 -11.87 -2.06
CA ASP A 271 14.17 -13.00 -1.14
C ASP A 271 13.48 -12.81 0.23
N VAL A 272 12.78 -11.70 0.44
CA VAL A 272 12.06 -11.38 1.71
C VAL A 272 10.54 -11.50 1.61
N ASN A 273 10.02 -11.34 0.40
CA ASN A 273 8.58 -11.39 0.14
C ASN A 273 8.17 -12.74 -0.39
N ILE A 274 6.86 -12.97 -0.27
CA ILE A 274 6.14 -14.07 -0.89
C ILE A 274 6.42 -14.07 -2.40
N PHE A 275 6.18 -12.92 -3.02
CA PHE A 275 6.47 -12.66 -4.42
C PHE A 275 7.93 -12.23 -4.58
N LYS A 276 8.52 -12.60 -5.72
CA LYS A 276 9.89 -12.18 -6.04
C LYS A 276 10.00 -10.69 -6.33
N ASN A 277 8.95 -10.12 -6.94
CA ASN A 277 8.82 -8.68 -7.05
C ASN A 277 8.37 -8.07 -5.72
N ASN A 278 8.69 -6.80 -5.53
CA ASN A 278 7.92 -5.97 -4.59
C ASN A 278 6.44 -6.00 -5.01
N TYR A 279 5.53 -5.99 -4.03
CA TYR A 279 4.10 -6.10 -4.30
C TYR A 279 3.58 -4.96 -5.20
N ASN A 280 3.98 -3.71 -4.92
CA ASN A 280 3.58 -2.54 -5.71
C ASN A 280 4.09 -2.61 -7.15
N ASP A 281 5.29 -3.14 -7.36
CA ASP A 281 5.83 -3.40 -8.71
C ASP A 281 5.02 -4.50 -9.41
N LEU A 282 4.67 -5.57 -8.69
CA LEU A 282 3.95 -6.72 -9.24
C LEU A 282 2.56 -6.34 -9.75
N MET A 283 1.85 -5.45 -9.05
CA MET A 283 0.49 -5.07 -9.39
C MET A 283 0.36 -4.41 -10.77
N ASP A 284 1.41 -3.72 -11.25
CA ASP A 284 1.48 -3.15 -12.58
C ASP A 284 2.95 -3.04 -13.03
N LEU A 285 3.46 -4.15 -13.57
CA LEU A 285 4.86 -4.29 -14.00
C LEU A 285 5.25 -3.29 -15.11
N ASP A 286 4.29 -2.90 -15.95
CA ASP A 286 4.52 -1.96 -17.05
C ASP A 286 4.65 -0.53 -16.50
N ALA A 287 3.74 -0.10 -15.63
CA ALA A 287 3.87 1.18 -14.93
C ALA A 287 5.14 1.22 -14.05
N ALA A 288 5.46 0.11 -13.38
CA ALA A 288 6.66 0.00 -12.56
C ALA A 288 7.95 0.21 -13.36
N MET A 289 8.02 -0.18 -14.64
CA MET A 289 9.15 0.17 -15.50
C MET A 289 9.03 1.57 -16.11
N GLU A 290 7.83 1.98 -16.51
CA GLU A 290 7.62 3.26 -17.19
C GLU A 290 7.94 4.46 -16.29
N ILE A 291 7.72 4.35 -14.97
CA ILE A 291 8.10 5.41 -14.04
C ILE A 291 9.60 5.76 -14.12
N GLU A 292 10.47 4.76 -14.32
CA GLU A 292 11.91 5.01 -14.46
C GLU A 292 12.25 5.71 -15.78
N ASN A 293 11.53 5.39 -16.86
CA ASN A 293 11.67 6.09 -18.15
C ASN A 293 11.30 7.56 -18.02
N ILE A 294 10.17 7.85 -17.36
CA ILE A 294 9.70 9.22 -17.10
C ILE A 294 10.71 9.97 -16.23
N VAL A 295 11.13 9.38 -15.11
CA VAL A 295 12.09 9.94 -14.17
C VAL A 295 13.41 10.28 -14.87
N LYS A 296 13.93 9.36 -15.68
CA LYS A 296 15.14 9.59 -16.48
C LYS A 296 14.97 10.71 -17.49
N LYS A 297 13.87 10.70 -18.25
CA LYS A 297 13.59 11.69 -19.30
C LYS A 297 13.43 13.11 -18.74
N ARG A 298 12.81 13.23 -17.57
CA ARG A 298 12.49 14.51 -16.93
C ARG A 298 13.47 14.91 -15.82
N ALA A 299 14.49 14.08 -15.55
CA ALA A 299 15.46 14.26 -14.47
C ALA A 299 14.81 14.49 -13.08
N ILE A 300 13.73 13.76 -12.80
CA ILE A 300 13.01 13.85 -11.51
C ILE A 300 13.87 13.20 -10.42
N PRO A 301 14.13 13.86 -9.28
CA PRO A 301 14.78 13.21 -8.15
C PRO A 301 13.90 12.09 -7.56
N THR A 302 14.39 10.84 -7.56
CA THR A 302 13.59 9.69 -7.13
C THR A 302 14.35 8.82 -6.14
N TRP A 303 13.66 8.39 -5.07
CA TRP A 303 14.13 7.43 -4.08
C TRP A 303 13.14 6.27 -3.97
N PHE A 304 13.63 5.05 -4.16
CA PHE A 304 12.87 3.86 -3.87
C PHE A 304 13.29 3.23 -2.55
N PHE A 305 12.29 2.84 -1.77
CA PHE A 305 12.42 2.11 -0.52
C PHE A 305 12.12 0.64 -0.78
N PRO A 306 13.15 -0.23 -0.86
CA PRO A 306 12.96 -1.64 -1.19
C PRO A 306 12.50 -2.42 0.03
N THR A 307 11.84 -3.56 -0.19
CA THR A 307 11.23 -4.33 0.91
C THR A 307 12.22 -4.77 1.98
N GLU A 308 13.48 -4.97 1.60
CA GLU A 308 14.53 -5.36 2.55
C GLU A 308 14.88 -4.29 3.58
N CYS A 309 14.43 -3.05 3.39
CA CYS A 309 14.54 -1.98 4.38
C CYS A 309 13.38 -1.95 5.39
N ALA A 310 12.34 -2.78 5.20
CA ALA A 310 11.18 -2.90 6.11
C ALA A 310 11.03 -4.28 6.73
N LYS A 311 11.69 -5.32 6.18
CA LYS A 311 11.45 -6.71 6.58
C LYS A 311 12.73 -7.54 6.63
N ALA A 312 12.91 -8.28 7.73
CA ALA A 312 14.02 -9.22 7.89
C ALA A 312 13.85 -10.45 6.99
N LYS A 313 14.97 -11.07 6.61
CA LYS A 313 14.95 -12.37 5.93
C LYS A 313 14.97 -13.47 6.98
N VAL A 314 13.92 -14.28 7.01
CA VAL A 314 13.78 -15.40 7.96
C VAL A 314 13.59 -16.71 7.19
N LYS A 315 14.30 -17.77 7.59
CA LYS A 315 14.13 -19.12 7.03
C LYS A 315 14.14 -20.15 8.15
N GLY A 316 13.07 -20.92 8.30
CA GLY A 316 12.99 -21.97 9.32
C GLY A 316 13.09 -21.43 10.76
N GLY A 317 12.66 -20.19 11.00
CA GLY A 317 12.78 -19.50 12.29
C GLY A 317 14.13 -18.82 12.51
N GLU A 318 15.11 -19.03 11.64
CA GLU A 318 16.43 -18.38 11.71
C GLU A 318 16.44 -17.05 10.93
N ILE A 319 16.95 -15.99 11.55
CA ILE A 319 17.15 -14.68 10.90
C ILE A 319 18.43 -14.77 10.06
N LEU A 320 18.27 -14.78 8.74
CA LEU A 320 19.39 -14.82 7.79
C LEU A 320 19.92 -13.42 7.43
N ARG A 321 19.07 -12.40 7.54
CA ARG A 321 19.43 -10.99 7.41
C ARG A 321 18.51 -10.18 8.31
N ALA A 322 19.08 -9.47 9.27
CA ALA A 322 18.30 -8.62 10.15
C ALA A 322 17.80 -7.38 9.41
N CYS A 323 16.67 -6.85 9.87
CA CYS A 323 16.17 -5.54 9.48
C CYS A 323 15.79 -4.85 10.80
N PRO A 324 16.59 -3.90 11.31
CA PRO A 324 16.31 -3.27 12.59
C PRO A 324 14.97 -2.53 12.66
N TRP A 325 14.42 -2.09 11.51
CA TRP A 325 13.10 -1.47 11.41
C TRP A 325 11.95 -2.47 11.22
N ASP A 326 12.24 -3.77 11.15
CA ASP A 326 11.23 -4.81 11.26
C ASP A 326 10.85 -4.99 12.74
N PHE A 327 10.06 -4.04 13.26
CA PHE A 327 9.77 -3.86 14.69
C PHE A 327 9.15 -5.10 15.33
N ALA A 328 9.60 -5.44 16.54
CA ALA A 328 8.96 -6.48 17.35
C ALA A 328 7.56 -6.04 17.84
N THR A 329 6.74 -6.99 18.26
CA THR A 329 5.38 -6.72 18.76
C THR A 329 5.38 -5.71 19.92
N GLU A 330 6.32 -5.84 20.85
CA GLU A 330 6.45 -4.95 22.01
C GLU A 330 6.84 -3.52 21.58
N GLU A 331 7.63 -3.41 20.52
CA GLU A 331 8.06 -2.12 19.95
C GLU A 331 6.91 -1.44 19.22
N LEU A 332 6.11 -2.20 18.45
CA LEU A 332 4.88 -1.70 17.84
C LEU A 332 3.91 -1.19 18.91
N ILE A 333 3.64 -1.99 19.96
CA ILE A 333 2.81 -1.56 21.09
C ILE A 333 3.36 -0.26 21.70
N ALA A 334 4.68 -0.14 21.88
CA ALA A 334 5.29 1.07 22.41
C ALA A 334 5.06 2.29 21.50
N ILE A 335 5.20 2.15 20.18
CA ILE A 335 4.94 3.21 19.19
C ILE A 335 3.48 3.68 19.30
N PHE A 336 2.51 2.77 19.20
CA PHE A 336 1.09 3.14 19.22
C PHE A 336 0.63 3.66 20.57
N LYS A 337 1.17 3.11 21.67
CA LYS A 337 0.88 3.61 23.02
C LYS A 337 1.41 5.04 23.21
N ALA A 338 2.63 5.32 22.75
CA ALA A 338 3.20 6.65 22.80
C ALA A 338 2.41 7.65 21.93
N ALA A 339 1.86 7.20 20.82
CA ALA A 339 0.98 7.99 19.95
C ALA A 339 -0.45 8.17 20.48
N GLY A 340 -0.83 7.49 21.58
CA GLY A 340 -2.22 7.46 22.05
C GLY A 340 -3.17 6.80 21.03
N ASP A 341 -2.68 5.85 20.23
CA ASP A 341 -3.37 5.28 19.07
C ASP A 341 -3.49 3.75 19.11
N MET A 342 -3.71 3.20 20.31
CA MET A 342 -3.80 1.74 20.51
C MET A 342 -4.92 1.09 19.70
N GLU A 343 -5.98 1.83 19.36
CA GLU A 343 -7.06 1.33 18.50
C GLU A 343 -6.52 0.86 17.13
N SER A 344 -5.63 1.64 16.51
CA SER A 344 -5.03 1.24 15.22
C SER A 344 -4.10 0.05 15.35
N TYR A 345 -3.37 -0.07 16.47
CA TYR A 345 -2.59 -1.28 16.74
C TYR A 345 -3.49 -2.50 16.87
N GLU A 346 -4.57 -2.42 17.66
CA GLU A 346 -5.47 -3.54 17.87
C GLU A 346 -6.15 -4.00 16.57
N GLN A 347 -6.51 -3.05 15.72
CA GLN A 347 -7.05 -3.31 14.37
C GLN A 347 -6.00 -3.98 13.47
N ALA A 348 -4.77 -3.46 13.41
CA ALA A 348 -3.68 -4.07 12.63
C ALA A 348 -3.25 -5.46 13.18
N ALA A 349 -3.32 -5.63 14.50
CA ALA A 349 -3.00 -6.91 15.15
C ALA A 349 -4.09 -7.94 14.91
N ALA A 350 -5.37 -7.53 14.90
CA ALA A 350 -6.48 -8.39 14.48
C ALA A 350 -6.32 -8.81 13.02
N PHE A 351 -5.97 -7.87 12.13
CA PHE A 351 -5.63 -8.13 10.74
C PHE A 351 -4.58 -9.26 10.59
N THR A 352 -3.51 -9.20 11.38
CA THR A 352 -2.41 -10.16 11.32
C THR A 352 -2.87 -11.54 11.79
N ARG A 353 -3.65 -11.60 12.88
CA ARG A 353 -4.15 -12.86 13.45
C ARG A 353 -5.16 -13.56 12.55
N GLU A 354 -6.09 -12.81 11.96
CA GLU A 354 -7.17 -13.37 11.13
C GLU A 354 -6.65 -13.98 9.84
N THR A 355 -5.59 -13.41 9.26
CA THR A 355 -5.03 -13.89 7.99
C THR A 355 -4.08 -15.05 8.17
N MET A 356 -3.42 -15.16 9.33
CA MET A 356 -2.32 -16.11 9.59
C MET A 356 -1.15 -16.01 8.59
N THR A 357 -1.20 -15.05 7.66
CA THR A 357 -0.24 -14.88 6.55
C THR A 357 1.00 -14.11 7.00
N LEU A 358 0.89 -13.36 8.08
CA LEU A 358 1.97 -12.60 8.70
C LEU A 358 2.08 -12.98 10.18
N ALA A 359 3.31 -13.04 10.69
CA ALA A 359 3.55 -13.31 12.11
C ALA A 359 3.30 -12.08 13.00
N LYS A 360 3.37 -10.87 12.42
CA LYS A 360 3.22 -9.56 13.07
C LYS A 360 2.87 -8.50 12.02
N ILE A 361 2.52 -7.30 12.49
CA ILE A 361 2.35 -6.11 11.65
C ILE A 361 3.71 -5.71 11.07
N HIS A 362 3.73 -5.33 9.79
CA HIS A 362 4.87 -4.68 9.14
C HIS A 362 4.46 -3.27 8.70
N MET A 363 5.40 -2.31 8.79
CA MET A 363 5.19 -0.88 8.51
C MET A 363 5.92 -0.49 7.20
N PHE A 364 5.60 -1.12 6.09
CA PHE A 364 6.24 -0.88 4.79
C PHE A 364 6.14 0.57 4.31
N ASP A 365 4.92 1.10 4.23
CA ASP A 365 4.62 2.35 3.55
C ASP A 365 4.99 3.55 4.41
N VAL A 366 4.69 3.55 5.71
CA VAL A 366 5.12 4.65 6.59
C VAL A 366 6.64 4.69 6.77
N LEU A 367 7.36 3.54 6.72
CA LEU A 367 8.82 3.54 6.78
C LEU A 367 9.46 4.16 5.53
N THR A 368 8.77 4.15 4.39
CA THR A 368 9.25 4.76 3.14
C THR A 368 9.52 6.26 3.28
N VAL A 369 8.80 6.94 4.16
CA VAL A 369 8.93 8.39 4.40
C VAL A 369 9.73 8.74 5.65
N VAL A 370 10.10 7.78 6.50
CA VAL A 370 10.99 8.04 7.64
C VAL A 370 12.31 8.68 7.21
N PRO A 371 12.99 8.25 6.12
CA PRO A 371 14.20 8.92 5.65
C PRO A 371 13.99 10.39 5.22
N LEU A 372 12.76 10.82 4.88
CA LEU A 372 12.48 12.24 4.62
C LEU A 372 12.48 13.07 5.90
N ALA A 373 12.04 12.50 7.02
CA ALA A 373 12.12 13.15 8.33
C ALA A 373 13.50 13.00 8.97
N LEU A 374 14.21 11.90 8.67
CA LEU A 374 15.51 11.55 9.20
C LEU A 374 16.51 11.26 8.04
N PRO A 375 17.00 12.30 7.34
CA PRO A 375 17.86 12.14 6.14
C PRO A 375 19.11 11.28 6.30
N LEU A 376 19.64 11.16 7.52
CA LEU A 376 20.85 10.42 7.84
C LEU A 376 20.57 9.00 8.37
N SER A 377 19.29 8.60 8.44
CA SER A 377 18.89 7.33 9.04
C SER A 377 19.21 6.11 8.19
N LEU A 378 19.27 6.28 6.86
CA LEU A 378 19.47 5.19 5.92
C LEU A 378 20.28 5.65 4.70
N PRO A 379 21.40 4.98 4.37
CA PRO A 379 22.13 5.29 3.15
C PRO A 379 21.35 4.88 1.91
N TYR A 380 21.66 5.51 0.78
CA TYR A 380 21.14 5.13 -0.53
C TYR A 380 22.27 5.01 -1.55
N ARG A 381 21.97 4.33 -2.65
CA ARG A 381 22.86 4.13 -3.79
C ARG A 381 22.16 4.55 -5.07
N ARG A 382 22.91 5.09 -6.02
CA ARG A 382 22.38 5.30 -7.36
C ARG A 382 22.29 3.96 -8.08
N ALA A 383 21.18 3.73 -8.77
CA ALA A 383 20.89 2.45 -9.39
C ALA A 383 20.14 2.61 -10.71
N VAL A 384 20.07 1.51 -11.46
CA VAL A 384 19.18 1.31 -12.60
C VAL A 384 18.35 0.05 -12.35
N SER A 385 17.09 0.04 -12.79
CA SER A 385 16.32 -1.19 -12.81
C SER A 385 16.63 -2.01 -14.05
N TYR A 386 16.51 -3.33 -13.95
CA TYR A 386 16.61 -4.24 -15.09
C TYR A 386 15.69 -5.44 -14.89
N TRP A 387 15.30 -6.05 -16.01
CA TRP A 387 14.57 -7.31 -16.00
C TRP A 387 15.51 -8.47 -15.70
N ASP A 388 15.15 -9.27 -14.71
CA ASP A 388 15.80 -10.54 -14.38
C ASP A 388 14.79 -11.69 -14.42
N TRP A 389 15.30 -12.92 -14.44
CA TRP A 389 14.52 -14.14 -14.34
C TRP A 389 14.94 -14.92 -13.11
N VAL A 390 14.08 -14.99 -12.10
CA VAL A 390 14.31 -15.73 -10.86
C VAL A 390 13.29 -16.86 -10.80
N ASN A 391 13.75 -18.11 -10.84
CA ASN A 391 12.89 -19.30 -10.78
C ASN A 391 11.74 -19.28 -11.81
N GLY A 392 12.03 -18.87 -13.06
CA GLY A 392 11.03 -18.80 -14.14
C GLY A 392 10.10 -17.59 -14.08
N GLN A 393 10.25 -16.70 -13.09
CA GLN A 393 9.45 -15.50 -12.94
C GLN A 393 10.24 -14.26 -13.36
N ARG A 394 9.54 -13.34 -14.02
CA ARG A 394 10.11 -12.06 -14.43
C ARG A 394 10.10 -11.11 -13.24
N VAL A 395 11.27 -10.58 -12.89
CA VAL A 395 11.46 -9.73 -11.71
C VAL A 395 12.12 -8.42 -12.11
N ILE A 396 11.68 -7.30 -11.53
CA ILE A 396 12.38 -6.02 -11.60
C ILE A 396 13.44 -6.00 -10.50
N ARG A 397 14.70 -6.08 -10.89
CA ARG A 397 15.85 -5.98 -9.98
C ARG A 397 16.59 -4.68 -10.18
N ILE A 398 17.39 -4.33 -9.19
CA ILE A 398 18.25 -3.16 -9.20
C ILE A 398 19.71 -3.57 -9.21
N LYS A 399 20.53 -2.77 -9.88
CA LYS A 399 21.98 -2.84 -9.80
C LYS A 399 22.52 -1.44 -9.58
N GLU A 400 23.57 -1.33 -8.79
CA GLU A 400 24.25 -0.06 -8.58
C GLU A 400 24.78 0.48 -9.91
N ALA A 401 24.60 1.79 -10.11
CA ALA A 401 25.08 2.52 -11.27
C ALA A 401 25.35 3.96 -10.83
N ALA A 402 26.61 4.41 -10.92
CA ALA A 402 27.02 5.73 -10.45
C ALA A 402 26.25 6.88 -11.15
N ASP A 403 25.79 6.65 -12.37
CA ASP A 403 24.99 7.55 -13.21
C ASP A 403 23.51 7.14 -13.30
N GLY A 404 23.07 6.16 -12.50
CA GLY A 404 21.71 5.63 -12.50
C GLY A 404 20.64 6.71 -12.22
N PRO A 405 19.46 6.65 -12.88
CA PRO A 405 18.45 7.70 -12.81
C PRO A 405 17.70 7.73 -11.47
N ILE A 406 17.81 6.67 -10.67
CA ILE A 406 17.11 6.51 -9.39
C ILE A 406 18.12 6.36 -8.25
N ASN A 407 17.67 6.73 -7.05
CA ASN A 407 18.31 6.35 -5.80
C ASN A 407 17.51 5.20 -5.19
N VAL A 408 18.19 4.23 -4.59
CA VAL A 408 17.53 3.17 -3.83
C VAL A 408 18.17 3.08 -2.46
N PHE A 409 17.36 3.08 -1.41
CA PHE A 409 17.86 2.90 -0.06
C PHE A 409 18.49 1.52 0.12
N TYR A 410 19.59 1.47 0.86
CA TYR A 410 20.32 0.24 1.14
C TYR A 410 19.97 -0.25 2.56
N PRO A 411 19.63 -1.54 2.76
CA PRO A 411 19.29 -2.09 4.07
C PRO A 411 20.55 -2.26 4.93
N ASP A 412 21.12 -1.13 5.34
CA ASP A 412 22.31 -1.04 6.19
C ASP A 412 21.93 -1.33 7.64
N GLU A 413 22.28 -2.51 8.13
CA GLU A 413 21.91 -2.96 9.48
C GLU A 413 22.44 -2.03 10.57
N GLU A 414 23.67 -1.51 10.43
CA GLU A 414 24.27 -0.63 11.44
C GLU A 414 23.57 0.72 11.48
N ALA A 415 23.35 1.36 10.33
CA ALA A 415 22.66 2.64 10.25
C ALA A 415 21.19 2.56 10.71
N MET A 416 20.50 1.48 10.33
CA MET A 416 19.12 1.23 10.76
C MET A 416 19.04 0.98 12.26
N ALA A 417 19.97 0.21 12.83
CA ALA A 417 20.01 -0.03 14.27
C ALA A 417 20.30 1.26 15.05
N ALA A 418 21.25 2.08 14.57
CA ALA A 418 21.59 3.36 15.17
C ALA A 418 20.43 4.37 15.14
N SER A 419 19.58 4.32 14.11
CA SER A 419 18.44 5.24 13.92
C SER A 419 17.10 4.68 14.40
N LYS A 420 17.03 3.40 14.82
CA LYS A 420 15.79 2.69 15.15
C LYS A 420 14.88 3.46 16.11
N LYS A 421 15.43 3.95 17.21
CA LYS A 421 14.66 4.71 18.21
C LYS A 421 14.10 6.02 17.63
N MET A 422 14.85 6.68 16.75
CA MET A 422 14.39 7.90 16.08
C MET A 422 13.26 7.59 15.10
N ALA A 423 13.36 6.48 14.35
CA ALA A 423 12.29 6.01 13.47
C ALA A 423 11.01 5.69 14.24
N MET A 424 11.12 4.99 15.38
CA MET A 424 9.97 4.71 16.26
C MET A 424 9.31 6.01 16.76
N ASN A 425 10.12 6.98 17.20
CA ASN A 425 9.62 8.28 17.65
C ASN A 425 8.95 9.06 16.51
N GLU A 426 9.49 8.98 15.29
CA GLU A 426 8.92 9.63 14.11
C GLU A 426 7.54 9.08 13.80
N ILE A 427 7.40 7.75 13.76
CA ILE A 427 6.12 7.10 13.51
C ILE A 427 5.13 7.45 14.63
N SER A 428 5.56 7.42 15.88
CA SER A 428 4.72 7.81 17.02
C SER A 428 4.25 9.27 16.92
N TYR A 429 5.13 10.19 16.51
CA TYR A 429 4.79 11.60 16.31
C TYR A 429 3.72 11.77 15.23
N VAL A 430 3.86 11.09 14.09
CA VAL A 430 2.91 11.15 12.96
C VAL A 430 1.54 10.59 13.33
N LEU A 431 1.51 9.56 14.18
CA LEU A 431 0.27 8.93 14.65
C LEU A 431 -0.40 9.69 15.81
N SER A 432 0.29 10.67 16.38
CA SER A 432 -0.24 11.45 17.51
C SER A 432 -1.29 12.44 17.02
N PRO A 433 -2.33 12.74 17.82
CA PRO A 433 -3.26 13.81 17.50
C PRO A 433 -2.55 15.17 17.36
N VAL A 434 -3.05 16.03 16.49
CA VAL A 434 -2.63 17.44 16.45
C VAL A 434 -2.99 18.08 17.79
N SER A 435 -2.02 18.63 18.50
CA SER A 435 -2.29 19.39 19.73
C SER A 435 -3.08 20.65 19.38
N GLU A 436 -4.20 20.88 20.05
CA GLU A 436 -4.87 22.18 20.01
C GLU A 436 -3.89 23.22 20.60
N GLU A 437 -3.34 24.08 19.74
CA GLU A 437 -2.56 25.27 20.16
C GLU A 437 -3.45 26.39 20.66
#